data_AF-A0A833D586-F1
#
_entry.id   AF-A0A833D586-F1
#
_cell.length_a   1.000
_cell.length_b   1.000
_cell.length_c   1.000
_cell.angle_alpha   90.00
_cell.angle_beta   90.00
_cell.angle_gamma   90.00
#
_symmetry.space_group_name_H-M   'P 1'
#
loop_
_entity.id
_entity.type
_entity.pdbx_description
1 polymer ?
#
loop_
_entity_poly.entity_id
_entity_poly.type
_entity_poly.pdbx_seq_one_letter_code
_entity_poly.pdbx_strand_id
1 'polypeptide(L)'
;MSDELRTSYLSLHDVVRAARERLEEGSWGYLAGGTETETTLRRNRMALDQIALRPRVLNDVSHVDATTMFLGHKLRLPILLAPVGGLETFDPEGALAVARAAG
;
A
#
# COMPACT_ATOMS: atom_id res chain seq x y z
N MET A 1 -17.18 -3.28 -4.59
CA MET A 1 -16.01 -3.55 -5.46
C MET A 1 -16.37 -4.75 -6.31
N SER A 2 -16.49 -4.60 -7.63
CA SER A 2 -16.93 -5.69 -8.53
C SER A 2 -15.95 -6.84 -8.51
N ASP A 3 -16.44 -8.07 -8.71
CA ASP A 3 -15.64 -9.30 -8.64
C ASP A 3 -14.48 -9.32 -9.65
N GLU A 4 -14.67 -8.68 -10.81
CA GLU A 4 -13.63 -8.50 -11.85
C GLU A 4 -12.40 -7.72 -11.38
N LEU A 5 -12.58 -6.66 -10.58
CA LEU A 5 -11.45 -5.87 -10.06
C LEU A 5 -10.62 -6.65 -9.03
N ARG A 6 -11.24 -7.59 -8.33
CA ARG A 6 -10.54 -8.49 -7.40
C ARG A 6 -9.70 -9.52 -8.15
N THR A 7 -10.13 -9.96 -9.33
CA THR A 7 -9.37 -10.91 -10.15
C THR A 7 -8.28 -10.21 -10.98
N SER A 8 -8.41 -8.91 -11.27
CA SER A 8 -7.44 -8.17 -12.10
C SER A 8 -6.18 -7.72 -11.38
N TYR A 9 -6.21 -7.60 -10.04
CA TYR A 9 -5.08 -7.14 -9.23
C TYR A 9 -4.83 -8.12 -8.08
N LEU A 10 -3.91 -9.08 -8.29
CA LEU A 10 -3.58 -10.12 -7.31
C LEU A 10 -2.54 -9.66 -6.30
N SER A 11 -1.70 -8.70 -6.68
CA SER A 11 -0.66 -8.12 -5.84
C SER A 11 -0.66 -6.59 -5.91
N LEU A 12 -0.04 -5.95 -4.91
CA LEU A 12 0.19 -4.51 -4.95
C LEU A 12 1.02 -4.08 -6.17
N HIS A 13 1.91 -4.94 -6.67
CA HIS A 13 2.71 -4.66 -7.86
C HIS A 13 1.86 -4.54 -9.13
N ASP A 14 0.73 -5.26 -9.21
CA ASP A 14 -0.18 -5.14 -10.35
C ASP A 14 -0.84 -3.75 -10.38
N VAL A 15 -1.18 -3.21 -9.20
CA VAL A 15 -1.73 -1.85 -9.06
C VAL A 15 -0.67 -0.81 -9.46
N VAL A 16 0.57 -0.98 -8.99
CA VAL A 16 1.70 -0.09 -9.35
C VAL A 16 1.96 -0.09 -10.85
N ARG A 17 1.93 -1.27 -11.49
CA ARG A 17 2.07 -1.41 -12.95
C ARG A 17 0.92 -0.71 -13.69
N ALA A 18 -0.31 -0.95 -13.28
CA ALA A 18 -1.49 -0.30 -13.82
C ALA A 18 -1.46 1.23 -13.68
N ALA A 19 -0.89 1.75 -12.58
CA ALA A 19 -0.70 3.18 -12.38
C ALA A 19 0.38 3.73 -13.32
N ARG A 20 1.52 3.02 -13.50
CA ARG A 20 2.57 3.41 -14.45
C ARG A 20 2.05 3.51 -15.88
N GLU A 21 1.17 2.60 -16.28
CA GLU A 21 0.57 2.58 -17.63
C GLU A 21 -0.45 3.70 -17.87
N ARG A 22 -1.04 4.28 -16.80
CA ARG A 22 -2.13 5.27 -16.90
C ARG A 22 -1.71 6.70 -16.56
N LEU A 23 -0.72 6.88 -15.70
CA LEU A 23 -0.31 8.20 -15.25
C LEU A 23 0.61 8.89 -16.26
N GLU A 24 0.44 10.20 -16.41
CA GLU A 24 1.40 11.04 -17.13
C GLU A 24 2.78 10.98 -16.47
N GLU A 25 3.84 11.21 -17.25
CA GLU A 25 5.21 11.03 -16.78
C GLU A 25 5.58 11.89 -15.58
N GLY A 26 5.11 13.15 -15.53
CA GLY A 26 5.31 14.04 -14.39
C GLY A 26 4.64 13.54 -13.12
N SER A 27 3.37 13.13 -13.22
CA SER A 27 2.61 12.58 -12.08
C SER A 27 3.23 11.27 -11.59
N TRP A 28 3.63 10.38 -12.50
CA TRP A 28 4.34 9.17 -12.12
C TRP A 28 5.67 9.47 -11.44
N GLY A 29 6.45 10.42 -11.97
CA GLY A 29 7.73 10.83 -11.38
C GLY A 29 7.57 11.39 -9.96
N TYR A 30 6.52 12.19 -9.73
CA TYR A 30 6.19 12.68 -8.39
C TYR A 30 5.80 11.55 -7.43
N LEU A 31 5.02 10.56 -7.89
CA LEU A 31 4.53 9.48 -7.05
C LEU A 31 5.60 8.44 -6.71
N ALA A 32 6.39 8.03 -7.70
CA ALA A 32 7.30 6.89 -7.61
C ALA A 32 8.75 7.28 -7.32
N GLY A 33 9.11 8.55 -7.55
CA GLY A 33 10.48 9.02 -7.48
C GLY A 33 11.03 9.17 -6.06
N GLY A 34 12.33 8.97 -5.92
CA GLY A 34 13.10 9.33 -4.72
C GLY A 34 14.06 10.51 -4.96
N THR A 35 14.77 10.91 -3.91
CA THR A 35 15.81 11.95 -4.03
C THR A 35 17.06 11.45 -4.75
N GLU A 36 17.60 12.28 -5.65
CA GLU A 36 18.82 12.04 -6.45
C GLU A 36 18.86 10.65 -7.10
N THR A 37 19.78 9.78 -6.66
CA THR A 37 19.98 8.43 -7.20
C THR A 37 18.97 7.41 -6.67
N GLU A 38 18.05 7.84 -5.79
CA GLU A 38 17.05 7.00 -5.14
C GLU A 38 17.64 5.88 -4.28
N THR A 39 18.92 6.00 -3.91
CA THR A 39 19.64 4.97 -3.15
C THR A 39 18.91 4.63 -1.85
N THR A 40 18.42 5.64 -1.12
CA THR A 40 17.67 5.42 0.14
C THR A 40 16.31 4.77 -0.10
N LEU A 41 15.60 5.14 -1.18
CA LEU A 41 14.33 4.51 -1.56
C LEU A 41 14.52 3.00 -1.79
N ARG A 42 15.56 2.63 -2.55
CA ARG A 42 15.90 1.22 -2.82
C ARG A 42 16.31 0.48 -1.54
N ARG A 43 17.11 1.12 -0.67
CA ARG A 43 17.50 0.55 0.63
C ARG A 43 16.31 0.27 1.53
N ASN A 44 15.33 1.19 1.62
CA ASN A 44 14.12 0.99 2.42
C ASN A 44 13.36 -0.26 1.97
N ARG A 45 13.23 -0.48 0.65
CA ARG A 45 12.60 -1.69 0.12
C ARG A 45 13.41 -2.95 0.43
N MET A 46 14.72 -2.91 0.15
CA MET A 46 15.62 -4.04 0.40
C MET A 46 15.66 -4.45 1.87
N ALA A 47 15.52 -3.51 2.81
CA ALA A 47 15.50 -3.81 4.24
C ALA A 47 14.34 -4.74 4.63
N LEU A 48 13.19 -4.64 3.96
CA LEU A 48 12.08 -5.58 4.17
C LEU A 48 12.39 -6.97 3.62
N ASP A 49 13.02 -7.04 2.45
CA ASP A 49 13.39 -8.30 1.79
C ASP A 49 14.49 -9.07 2.56
N GLN A 50 15.22 -8.37 3.44
CA GLN A 50 16.21 -8.98 4.35
C GLN A 50 15.56 -9.71 5.55
N ILE A 51 14.28 -9.49 5.82
CA ILE A 51 13.58 -10.10 6.96
C ILE A 51 12.96 -11.42 6.52
N ALA A 52 13.48 -12.53 7.04
CA ALA A 52 12.88 -13.85 6.85
C ALA A 52 11.85 -14.15 7.95
N LEU A 53 10.67 -14.64 7.55
CA LEU A 53 9.72 -15.22 8.49
C LEU A 53 10.21 -16.62 8.89
N ARG A 54 10.13 -16.96 10.18
CA ARG A 54 10.36 -18.31 10.69
C ARG A 54 9.01 -18.99 10.93
N PRO A 55 8.53 -19.85 10.02
CA PRO A 55 7.24 -20.52 10.20
C PRO A 55 7.26 -21.38 11.45
N ARG A 56 6.17 -21.34 12.23
CA ARG A 56 5.96 -22.21 13.38
C ARG A 56 4.80 -23.14 13.09
N VAL A 57 5.10 -24.43 12.99
CA VAL A 57 4.14 -25.50 12.68
C VAL A 57 3.39 -25.95 13.93
N LEU A 58 2.29 -26.68 13.72
CA LEU A 58 1.43 -27.23 14.79
C LEU A 58 0.82 -26.15 15.72
N ASN A 59 0.65 -24.93 15.23
CA ASN A 59 -0.17 -23.91 15.87
C ASN A 59 -1.56 -23.92 15.26
N ASP A 60 -2.59 -23.87 16.10
CA ASP A 60 -3.95 -23.64 15.62
C ASP A 60 -4.07 -22.18 15.14
N VAL A 61 -4.26 -22.03 13.84
CA VAL A 61 -4.48 -20.76 13.14
C VAL A 61 -5.81 -20.77 12.38
N SER A 62 -6.75 -21.63 12.80
CA SER A 62 -8.11 -21.70 12.24
C SER A 62 -8.84 -20.35 12.30
N HIS A 63 -8.52 -19.53 13.30
CA HIS A 63 -8.98 -18.16 13.46
C HIS A 63 -7.80 -17.22 13.71
N VAL A 64 -7.63 -16.22 12.86
CA VAL A 64 -6.62 -15.17 13.00
C VAL A 64 -7.32 -13.82 13.12
N ASP A 65 -7.12 -13.14 14.25
CA ASP A 65 -7.58 -11.77 14.46
C ASP A 65 -6.42 -10.80 14.22
N ALA A 66 -6.55 -9.96 13.20
CA ALA A 66 -5.59 -8.92 12.85
C ALA A 66 -5.97 -7.54 13.40
N THR A 67 -7.03 -7.45 14.23
CA THR A 67 -7.41 -6.19 14.85
C THR A 67 -6.37 -5.74 15.87
N THR A 68 -6.26 -4.42 16.06
CA THR A 68 -5.34 -3.84 17.05
C THR A 68 -5.88 -2.53 17.61
N MET A 69 -5.28 -2.03 18.68
CA MET A 69 -5.54 -0.71 19.25
C MET A 69 -4.36 0.21 18.99
N PHE A 70 -4.61 1.37 18.39
CA PHE A 70 -3.59 2.37 18.13
C PHE A 70 -4.13 3.76 18.50
N LEU A 71 -3.42 4.47 19.39
CA LEU A 71 -3.80 5.80 19.87
C LEU A 71 -5.26 5.88 20.37
N GLY A 72 -5.77 4.82 21.00
CA GLY A 72 -7.15 4.75 21.50
C GLY A 72 -8.20 4.34 20.45
N HIS A 73 -7.81 4.13 19.20
CA HIS A 73 -8.70 3.68 18.12
C HIS A 73 -8.53 2.19 17.83
N LYS A 74 -9.65 1.49 17.63
CA LYS A 74 -9.64 0.11 17.15
C LYS A 74 -9.46 0.08 15.64
N LEU A 75 -8.41 -0.60 15.17
CA LEU A 75 -8.11 -0.79 13.76
C LEU A 75 -8.46 -2.23 13.34
N ARG A 76 -8.99 -2.39 12.12
CA ARG A 76 -9.29 -3.72 11.53
C ARG A 76 -8.04 -4.50 11.14
N LEU A 77 -6.97 -3.79 10.79
CA LEU A 77 -5.65 -4.30 10.44
C LEU A 77 -4.60 -3.40 11.08
N PRO A 78 -3.37 -3.90 11.37
CA PRO A 78 -2.31 -3.09 11.96
C PRO A 78 -1.58 -2.25 10.90
N ILE A 79 -2.34 -1.58 10.03
CA ILE A 79 -1.83 -0.75 8.94
C ILE A 79 -2.64 0.55 8.86
N LEU A 80 -1.99 1.61 8.41
CA LEU A 80 -2.57 2.94 8.23
C LEU A 80 -2.19 3.48 6.86
N LEU A 81 -3.01 4.37 6.31
CA LEU A 81 -2.66 5.12 5.13
C LEU A 81 -1.70 6.25 5.53
N ALA A 82 -0.51 6.25 4.93
CA ALA A 82 0.44 7.33 5.13
C ALA A 82 -0.11 8.64 4.54
N PRO A 83 0.13 9.80 5.18
CA PRO A 83 -0.29 11.08 4.62
C PRO A 83 0.52 11.36 3.34
N VAL A 84 -0.20 11.59 2.24
CA VAL A 84 0.38 11.95 0.93
C VAL A 84 -0.31 13.22 0.45
N GLY A 85 0.48 14.21 0.03
CA GLY A 85 -0.05 15.46 -0.54
C GLY A 85 -0.29 15.34 -2.05
N GLY A 86 -1.09 16.26 -2.59
CA GLY A 86 -1.29 16.39 -4.05
C GLY A 86 -2.04 15.21 -4.69
N LEU A 87 -2.88 14.50 -3.94
CA LEU A 87 -3.62 13.33 -4.42
C LEU A 87 -4.59 13.66 -5.57
N GLU A 88 -5.04 14.91 -5.66
CA GLU A 88 -5.82 15.46 -6.76
C GLU A 88 -5.14 15.34 -8.13
N THR A 89 -3.81 15.17 -8.13
CA THR A 89 -3.00 14.93 -9.35
C THR A 89 -3.22 13.53 -9.92
N PHE A 90 -3.73 12.58 -9.13
CA PHE A 90 -3.94 11.18 -9.53
C PHE A 90 -5.42 10.81 -9.65
N ASP A 91 -6.26 11.43 -8.83
CA ASP A 91 -7.69 11.21 -8.79
C ASP A 91 -8.38 12.55 -8.47
N PRO A 92 -9.38 13.01 -9.25
CA PRO A 92 -10.07 14.28 -8.99
C PRO A 92 -10.69 14.41 -7.59
N GLU A 93 -11.05 13.31 -6.93
CA GLU A 93 -11.55 13.32 -5.55
C GLU A 93 -10.43 13.45 -4.50
N GLY A 94 -9.18 13.25 -4.90
CA GLY A 94 -7.99 13.39 -4.05
C GLY A 94 -8.09 12.62 -2.74
N ALA A 95 -7.88 13.30 -1.62
CA ALA A 95 -7.92 12.70 -0.28
C ALA A 95 -9.30 12.10 0.09
N LEU A 96 -10.39 12.55 -0.54
CA LEU A 96 -11.73 12.05 -0.23
C LEU A 96 -11.90 10.59 -0.68
N ALA A 97 -11.39 10.23 -1.87
CA ALA A 97 -11.42 8.84 -2.35
C ALA A 97 -10.63 7.92 -1.41
N VAL A 98 -9.47 8.38 -0.94
CA VAL A 98 -8.61 7.66 0.01
C VAL A 98 -9.29 7.48 1.36
N ALA A 99 -9.91 8.53 1.91
CA ALA A 99 -10.66 8.46 3.16
C ALA A 99 -11.84 7.47 3.07
N ARG A 100 -12.59 7.50 1.97
CA ARG A 100 -13.69 6.57 1.71
C ARG A 100 -13.21 5.12 1.61
N ALA A 101 -12.03 4.89 1.03
CA ALA A 101 -11.42 3.56 0.94
C ALA A 101 -10.92 3.05 2.30
N ALA A 102 -10.50 3.95 3.20
CA ALA A 102 -10.03 3.62 4.54
C ALA A 102 -11.15 3.10 5.46
N GLY A 103 -12.38 3.60 5.26
CA GLY A 103 -13.57 3.18 6.01
C GLY A 103 -14.35 4.37 6.59
#